data_AF-A0A0S4LKC8-F1
#
_entry.id   AF-A0A0S4LKC8-F1
#
_cell.length_a   1.000
_cell.length_b   1.000
_cell.length_c   1.000
_cell.angle_alpha   90.00
_cell.angle_beta   90.00
_cell.angle_gamma   90.00
#
_symmetry.space_group_name_H-M   'P 1'
#
loop_
_entity.id
_entity.type
_entity.pdbx_description
1 polymer ?
#
loop_
_entity_poly.entity_id
_entity_poly.type
_entity_poly.pdbx_seq_one_letter_code
_entity_poly.pdbx_strand_id
1 'polypeptide(L)'
;MDGITQTGLEKSRALLSSPLYMDPGTLLPSGQLRNSHNPLIVQDVMKERQKLIEAGKQFESYFVSHLLKVMRETVPQGAIANKQGAYFHSFYDEEIGRRAAESGGLGIARMVQEHAEKYFAGPSAEHSSFPVRDR
;
A
#
# COMPACT_ATOMS: atom_id res chain seq x y z
N MET A 1 -49.24 -32.80 6.23
CA MET A 1 -49.19 -33.14 7.66
C MET A 1 -47.83 -32.77 8.18
N ASP A 2 -47.89 -31.90 9.17
CA ASP A 2 -46.82 -31.20 9.89
C ASP A 2 -45.91 -32.14 10.69
N GLY A 3 -44.75 -31.65 11.15
CA GLY A 3 -44.09 -32.26 12.31
C GLY A 3 -42.57 -32.14 12.46
N ILE A 4 -42.05 -30.92 12.68
CA ILE A 4 -41.06 -30.52 13.72
C ILE A 4 -39.85 -31.45 14.00
N THR A 5 -38.64 -30.94 13.78
CA THR A 5 -37.64 -30.68 14.86
C THR A 5 -36.53 -29.71 14.39
N GLN A 6 -36.52 -28.52 15.00
CA GLN A 6 -35.34 -27.66 15.13
C GLN A 6 -34.30 -28.38 15.99
N THR A 7 -33.02 -28.40 15.59
CA THR A 7 -31.90 -28.03 16.49
C THR A 7 -30.55 -28.06 15.78
N GLY A 8 -29.83 -26.94 15.85
CA GLY A 8 -28.37 -26.96 15.90
C GLY A 8 -27.61 -26.70 14.61
N LEU A 9 -27.61 -25.46 14.10
CA LEU A 9 -26.38 -24.90 13.50
C LEU A 9 -26.36 -23.36 13.35
N GLU A 10 -27.06 -22.62 14.20
CA GLU A 10 -27.11 -21.14 14.16
C GLU A 10 -26.02 -20.47 15.03
N LYS A 11 -24.79 -21.01 15.06
CA LYS A 11 -23.78 -20.47 15.99
C LYS A 11 -22.31 -20.68 15.61
N SER A 12 -21.90 -20.32 14.39
CA SER A 12 -20.45 -20.28 14.10
C SER A 12 -20.00 -19.39 12.93
N ARG A 13 -20.81 -18.44 12.45
CA ARG A 13 -20.37 -17.46 11.44
C ARG A 13 -20.59 -15.99 11.80
N ALA A 14 -20.93 -15.71 13.05
CA ALA A 14 -21.15 -14.36 13.55
C ALA A 14 -19.95 -13.78 14.34
N LEU A 15 -18.76 -14.37 14.25
CA LEU A 15 -17.57 -13.84 14.92
C LEU A 15 -16.48 -13.59 13.88
N LEU A 16 -16.40 -12.33 13.46
CA LEU A 16 -15.18 -11.56 13.11
C LEU A 16 -15.46 -10.40 12.13
N SER A 17 -16.70 -9.91 11.99
CA SER A 17 -16.90 -8.52 11.56
C SER A 17 -16.69 -7.60 12.76
N SER A 18 -15.43 -7.42 13.16
CA SER A 18 -15.09 -6.33 14.08
C SER A 18 -15.55 -5.01 13.44
N PRO A 19 -16.28 -4.13 14.15
CA PRO A 19 -16.71 -2.82 13.63
C PRO A 19 -15.54 -1.90 13.26
N LEU A 20 -14.30 -2.29 13.56
CA LEU A 20 -13.10 -1.46 13.43
C LEU A 20 -12.28 -1.75 12.17
N TYR A 21 -12.77 -2.58 11.24
CA TYR A 21 -12.21 -2.64 9.88
C TYR A 21 -13.23 -2.09 8.89
N MET A 22 -13.11 -0.80 8.60
CA MET A 22 -13.75 -0.17 7.47
C MET A 22 -12.87 -0.42 6.25
N ASP A 23 -13.42 -1.06 5.22
CA ASP A 23 -12.79 -1.11 3.91
C ASP A 23 -12.77 0.33 3.34
N PRO A 24 -11.58 0.96 3.16
CA PRO A 24 -11.49 2.35 2.73
C PRO A 24 -12.09 2.59 1.34
N GLY A 25 -12.45 1.54 0.59
CA GLY A 25 -13.11 1.63 -0.72
C GLY A 25 -14.64 1.81 -0.69
N THR A 26 -15.31 1.72 0.46
CA THR A 26 -16.80 1.74 0.52
C THR A 26 -17.43 3.09 0.84
N LEU A 27 -16.65 4.16 0.97
CA LEU A 27 -17.16 5.48 1.38
C LEU A 27 -17.42 6.44 0.21
N LEU A 28 -18.30 6.10 -0.74
CA LEU A 28 -18.94 7.11 -1.60
C LEU A 28 -20.37 6.70 -2.01
N PRO A 29 -21.44 7.40 -1.59
CA PRO A 29 -22.76 7.23 -2.17
C PRO A 29 -22.76 7.72 -3.63
N SER A 30 -23.21 6.86 -4.54
CA SER A 30 -23.32 7.12 -5.97
C SER A 30 -24.41 8.13 -6.26
N GLY A 31 -24.09 9.43 -6.22
CA GLY A 31 -25.10 10.44 -6.51
C GLY A 31 -24.65 11.88 -6.34
N GLN A 32 -23.59 12.32 -7.03
CA GLN A 32 -23.43 13.71 -7.45
C GLN A 32 -22.22 13.89 -8.40
N LEU A 33 -22.37 13.48 -9.65
CA LEU A 33 -21.45 13.89 -10.72
C LEU A 33 -21.93 15.22 -11.31
N ARG A 34 -21.57 16.34 -10.68
CA ARG A 34 -21.48 17.63 -11.39
C ARG A 34 -20.06 17.76 -11.90
N ASN A 35 -19.92 17.52 -13.20
CA ASN A 35 -18.68 17.64 -13.94
C ASN A 35 -18.30 19.13 -14.06
N SER A 36 -17.43 19.59 -13.16
CA SER A 36 -16.64 20.81 -13.35
C SER A 36 -15.18 20.41 -13.43
N HIS A 37 -14.65 20.31 -14.66
CA HIS A 37 -13.21 20.18 -14.89
C HIS A 37 -12.53 21.47 -14.39
N ASN A 38 -12.14 21.47 -13.12
CA ASN A 38 -11.33 22.54 -12.54
C ASN A 38 -9.86 22.09 -12.59
N PRO A 39 -9.00 22.73 -13.42
CA PRO A 39 -7.60 22.32 -13.58
C PRO A 39 -6.79 22.37 -12.28
N LEU A 40 -7.23 23.17 -11.30
CA LEU A 40 -6.60 23.25 -9.97
C LEU A 40 -6.68 21.93 -9.18
N ILE A 41 -7.79 21.19 -9.31
CA ILE A 41 -8.00 19.93 -8.57
C ILE A 41 -7.14 18.80 -9.16
N VAL A 42 -7.04 18.74 -10.49
CA VAL A 42 -6.25 17.71 -11.18
C VAL A 42 -4.75 17.86 -10.90
N GLN A 43 -4.25 19.09 -10.85
CA GLN A 43 -2.84 19.33 -10.48
C GLN A 43 -2.53 18.90 -9.05
N ASP A 44 -3.44 19.12 -8.11
CA ASP A 44 -3.25 18.73 -6.71
C ASP A 44 -3.18 17.21 -6.56
N VAL A 45 -4.09 16.48 -7.24
CA VAL A 45 -4.09 15.01 -7.25
C VAL A 45 -2.80 14.44 -7.85
N MET A 46 -2.28 15.01 -8.94
CA MET A 46 -1.02 14.58 -9.54
C MET A 46 0.18 14.85 -8.62
N LYS A 47 0.17 15.97 -7.90
CA LYS A 47 1.21 16.32 -6.93
C LYS A 47 1.21 15.36 -5.73
N GLU A 48 0.04 15.04 -5.19
CA GLU A 48 -0.09 14.06 -4.10
C GLU A 48 0.33 12.66 -4.55
N ARG A 49 -0.04 12.25 -5.78
CA ARG A 49 0.44 11.00 -6.37
C ARG A 49 1.97 10.95 -6.43
N GLN A 50 2.61 12.02 -6.87
CA GLN A 50 4.08 12.06 -6.96
C GLN A 50 4.74 12.01 -5.58
N LYS A 51 4.18 12.70 -4.58
CA LYS A 51 4.65 12.62 -3.20
C LYS A 51 4.54 11.20 -2.63
N LEU A 52 3.46 10.49 -2.93
CA LEU A 52 3.27 9.12 -2.49
C LEU A 52 4.33 8.18 -3.08
N ILE A 53 4.63 8.31 -4.38
CA ILE A 53 5.69 7.53 -5.04
C ILE A 53 7.05 7.83 -4.41
N GLU A 54 7.37 9.11 -4.18
CA GLU A 54 8.62 9.52 -3.54
C GLU A 54 8.73 8.98 -2.11
N ALA A 55 7.65 9.06 -1.33
CA ALA A 55 7.59 8.48 0.01
C ALA A 55 7.79 6.96 -0.01
N GLY A 56 7.24 6.25 -1.01
CA GLY A 56 7.47 4.82 -1.21
C GLY A 56 8.94 4.48 -1.44
N LYS A 57 9.63 5.27 -2.26
CA LYS A 57 11.08 5.13 -2.51
C LYS A 57 11.91 5.40 -1.25
N GLN A 58 11.59 6.46 -0.52
CA GLN A 58 12.26 6.79 0.75
C GLN A 58 12.05 5.71 1.80
N PHE A 59 10.83 5.18 1.89
CA PHE A 59 10.51 4.08 2.79
C PHE A 59 11.27 2.81 2.43
N GLU A 60 11.34 2.42 1.15
CA GLU A 60 12.13 1.26 0.72
C GLU A 60 13.61 1.42 1.10
N SER A 61 14.18 2.60 0.87
CA SER A 61 15.57 2.91 1.24
C SER A 61 15.81 2.72 2.74
N TYR A 62 14.94 3.32 3.56
CA TYR A 62 15.00 3.18 5.02
C TYR A 62 14.84 1.72 5.45
N PHE A 63 13.87 1.00 4.88
CA PHE A 63 13.56 -0.37 5.25
C PHE A 63 14.71 -1.32 4.92
N VAL A 64 15.33 -1.18 3.75
CA VAL A 64 16.52 -1.97 3.38
C VAL A 64 17.69 -1.67 4.33
N SER A 65 17.96 -0.40 4.61
CA SER A 65 19.00 0.01 5.55
C SER A 65 18.77 -0.59 6.95
N HIS A 66 17.52 -0.54 7.41
CA HIS A 66 17.11 -1.11 8.69
C HIS A 66 17.24 -2.63 8.70
N LEU A 67 16.86 -3.30 7.61
CA LEU A 67 16.98 -4.75 7.47
C LEU A 67 18.44 -5.18 7.58
N LEU A 68 19.36 -4.49 6.90
CA LEU A 68 20.80 -4.76 7.00
C LEU A 68 21.33 -4.59 8.42
N LYS A 69 20.90 -3.52 9.11
CA LYS A 69 21.25 -3.29 10.51
C LYS A 69 20.80 -4.44 11.40
N VAL A 70 19.53 -4.85 11.35
CA VAL A 70 19.03 -5.93 12.22
C VAL A 70 19.63 -7.28 11.85
N MET A 71 19.91 -7.54 10.57
CA MET A 71 20.66 -8.73 10.15
C MET A 71 22.06 -8.76 10.76
N ARG A 72 22.76 -7.61 10.80
CA ARG A 72 24.09 -7.50 11.43
C ARG A 72 24.05 -7.71 12.93
N GLU A 73 23.00 -7.24 13.61
CA GLU A 73 22.79 -7.46 15.04
C GLU A 73 22.66 -8.95 15.41
N THR A 74 22.29 -9.81 14.45
CA THR A 74 22.26 -11.27 14.67
C THR A 74 23.65 -11.93 14.66
N VAL A 75 24.69 -11.23 14.19
CA VAL A 75 26.06 -11.76 14.16
C VAL A 75 26.72 -11.54 15.52
N PRO A 76 27.24 -12.60 16.19
CA PRO A 76 27.92 -12.47 17.47
C PRO A 76 29.09 -11.48 17.39
N GLN A 77 29.10 -10.49 18.28
CA GLN A 77 30.19 -9.53 18.37
C GLN A 77 31.37 -10.15 19.14
N GLY A 78 32.60 -9.92 18.68
CA GLY A 78 33.81 -10.31 19.41
C GLY A 78 33.99 -9.51 20.71
N ALA A 79 35.00 -9.86 21.51
CA ALA A 79 35.24 -9.30 22.85
C ALA A 79 35.46 -7.77 22.91
N ILE A 80 35.67 -7.09 21.77
CA ILE A 80 35.90 -5.65 21.69
C ILE A 80 34.91 -5.03 20.70
N ALA A 81 34.07 -4.11 21.18
CA ALA A 81 33.15 -3.35 20.34
C ALA A 81 33.90 -2.21 19.62
N ASN A 82 33.89 -2.21 18.28
CA ASN A 82 34.50 -1.16 17.47
C ASN A 82 33.48 -0.07 17.10
N LYS A 83 33.46 1.03 17.88
CA LYS A 83 32.53 2.15 17.68
C LYS A 83 32.68 2.83 16.32
N GLN A 84 33.91 2.98 15.82
CA GLN A 84 34.19 3.60 14.52
C GLN A 84 33.71 2.72 13.37
N GLY A 85 33.86 1.39 13.50
CA GLY A 85 33.28 0.44 12.56
C GLY A 85 31.76 0.50 12.51
N ALA A 86 31.10 0.71 13.66
CA ALA A 86 29.64 0.84 13.71
C ALA A 86 29.13 2.05 12.90
N TYR A 87 29.79 3.21 12.99
CA TYR A 87 29.43 4.38 12.18
C TYR A 87 29.69 4.17 10.68
N PHE A 88 30.77 3.49 10.32
CA PHE A 88 31.01 3.14 8.91
C PHE A 88 29.89 2.24 8.37
N HIS A 89 29.49 1.23 9.14
CA HIS A 89 28.40 0.34 8.75
C HIS A 89 27.07 1.05 8.62
N SER A 90 26.75 2.03 9.48
CA SER A 90 25.49 2.77 9.34
C SER A 90 25.42 3.56 8.04
N PHE A 91 26.50 4.26 7.66
CA PHE A 91 26.54 4.99 6.38
C PHE A 91 26.56 4.04 5.17
N TYR A 92 27.22 2.89 5.32
CA TYR A 92 27.23 1.88 4.28
C TYR A 92 25.84 1.27 4.05
N ASP A 93 25.11 0.96 5.13
CA ASP A 93 23.75 0.43 5.06
C ASP A 93 22.78 1.44 4.43
N GLU A 94 22.92 2.74 4.77
CA GLU A 94 22.14 3.83 4.17
C GLU A 94 22.39 3.96 2.65
N GLU A 95 23.64 3.91 2.20
CA GLU A 95 23.96 3.97 0.77
C GLU A 95 23.47 2.73 0.01
N ILE A 96 23.52 1.54 0.63
CA ILE A 96 22.92 0.35 0.03
C ILE A 96 21.40 0.52 -0.08
N GLY A 97 20.74 0.99 0.98
CA GLY A 97 19.30 1.26 0.97
C GLY A 97 18.90 2.22 -0.14
N ARG A 98 19.62 3.33 -0.27
CA ARG A 98 19.36 4.34 -1.32
C ARG A 98 19.48 3.73 -2.72
N ARG A 99 20.56 2.99 -2.98
CA ARG A 99 20.81 2.33 -4.28
C ARG A 99 19.80 1.21 -4.56
N ALA A 100 19.39 0.47 -3.55
CA ALA A 100 18.36 -0.55 -3.67
C ALA A 100 17.03 0.10 -4.07
N ALA A 101 16.60 1.16 -3.38
CA ALA A 101 15.36 1.87 -3.73
C ALA A 101 15.41 2.53 -5.12
N GLU A 102 16.58 2.99 -5.57
CA GLU A 102 16.77 3.54 -6.93
C GLU A 102 16.70 2.49 -8.04
N SER A 103 17.17 1.26 -7.76
CA SER A 103 17.20 0.15 -8.73
C SER A 103 15.99 -0.78 -8.64
N GLY A 104 15.10 -0.58 -7.67
CA GLY A 104 13.87 -1.38 -7.47
C GLY A 104 14.05 -2.62 -6.59
N GLY A 105 15.00 -2.59 -5.65
CA GLY A 105 15.49 -3.69 -4.82
C GLY A 105 14.44 -4.68 -4.31
N LEU A 106 13.66 -4.30 -3.29
CA LEU A 106 12.59 -5.12 -2.74
C LEU A 106 11.25 -4.91 -3.48
N GLY A 107 11.13 -3.82 -4.24
CA GLY A 107 9.96 -3.52 -5.05
C GLY A 107 8.83 -2.85 -4.27
N ILE A 108 9.07 -2.37 -3.05
CA ILE A 108 8.06 -1.67 -2.24
C ILE A 108 7.67 -0.35 -2.91
N ALA A 109 8.64 0.43 -3.39
CA ALA A 109 8.40 1.67 -4.13
C ALA A 109 7.54 1.42 -5.38
N ARG A 110 7.81 0.31 -6.08
CA ARG A 110 7.00 -0.13 -7.22
C ARG A 110 5.58 -0.49 -6.81
N MET A 111 5.38 -1.25 -5.73
CA MET A 111 4.05 -1.57 -5.22
C MET A 111 3.26 -0.31 -4.85
N VAL A 112 3.92 0.65 -4.20
CA VAL A 112 3.32 1.94 -3.85
C VAL A 112 2.94 2.72 -5.12
N GLN A 113 3.80 2.71 -6.14
CA GLN A 113 3.49 3.33 -7.43
C GLN A 113 2.28 2.67 -8.12
N GLU A 114 2.24 1.34 -8.19
CA GLU A 114 1.12 0.60 -8.78
C GLU A 114 -0.20 0.87 -8.03
N HIS A 115 -0.13 0.96 -6.70
CA HIS A 115 -1.26 1.36 -5.88
C HIS A 115 -1.68 2.81 -6.16
N ALA A 116 -0.73 3.73 -6.21
CA ALA A 116 -0.99 5.13 -6.53
C ALA A 116 -1.62 5.28 -7.91
N GLU A 117 -1.19 4.50 -8.90
CA GLU A 117 -1.79 4.44 -10.24
C GLU A 117 -3.23 3.98 -10.20
N LYS A 118 -3.51 2.88 -9.49
CA LYS A 118 -4.84 2.29 -9.45
C LYS A 118 -5.88 3.17 -8.76
N TYR A 119 -5.50 3.89 -7.70
CA TYR A 119 -6.45 4.63 -6.86
C TYR A 119 -6.44 6.14 -7.08
N PHE A 120 -5.37 6.72 -7.65
CA PHE A 120 -5.32 8.15 -8.00
C PHE A 120 -5.61 8.41 -9.49
N ALA A 121 -5.57 7.40 -10.36
CA ALA A 121 -6.33 7.46 -11.59
C ALA A 121 -7.81 7.32 -11.20
N GLY A 122 -8.63 8.36 -11.44
CA GLY A 122 -10.08 8.28 -11.21
C GLY A 122 -10.68 7.03 -11.87
N PRO A 123 -11.87 6.57 -11.42
CA PRO A 123 -12.42 5.28 -11.80
C PRO A 123 -12.28 5.07 -13.31
N SER A 124 -11.46 4.09 -13.69
CA SER A 124 -11.28 3.71 -15.09
C SER A 124 -12.68 3.49 -15.65
N ALA A 125 -13.06 4.32 -16.62
CA ALA A 125 -14.32 4.19 -17.33
C ALA A 125 -14.45 2.72 -17.76
N GLU A 126 -15.33 1.99 -17.09
CA GLU A 126 -15.57 0.60 -17.40
C GLU A 126 -15.95 0.52 -18.87
N HIS A 127 -15.37 -0.48 -19.54
CA HIS A 127 -15.74 -0.94 -20.86
C HIS A 127 -17.25 -1.24 -20.90
N SER A 128 -18.07 -0.22 -21.18
CA SER A 128 -19.48 -0.36 -21.49
C SER A 128 -19.60 -0.92 -22.91
N SER A 129 -19.30 -2.22 -23.04
CA SER A 129 -19.67 -3.01 -24.21
C SER A 129 -21.19 -3.25 -24.16
N PHE A 130 -21.96 -2.21 -24.44
CA PHE A 130 -23.37 -2.35 -24.78
C PHE A 130 -23.49 -2.24 -26.30
N PRO A 131 -23.86 -3.31 -27.04
CA PRO A 131 -24.14 -3.17 -28.44
C PRO A 131 -25.43 -2.35 -28.56
N VAL A 132 -25.32 -1.15 -29.13
CA VAL A 132 -26.47 -0.39 -29.62
C VAL A 132 -27.13 -1.27 -30.68
N ARG A 133 -28.27 -1.89 -30.33
CA ARG A 133 -29.17 -2.44 -31.34
C ARG A 133 -30.04 -1.30 -31.82
N ASP A 134 -29.75 -0.82 -33.01
CA ASP A 134 -30.67 0.00 -33.79
C ASP A 134 -32.01 -0.74 -33.91
N ARG A 135 -33.09 -0.05 -33.55
CA ARG A 135 -34.45 -0.43 -33.88
C ARG A 135 -35.30 0.80 -34.11
#